data_AF-A0A1D6K3R6-F1
#
_entry.id   AF-A0A1D6K3R6-F1
#
_cell.length_a   1.000
_cell.length_b   1.000
_cell.length_c   1.000
_cell.angle_alpha   90.00
_cell.angle_beta   90.00
_cell.angle_gamma   90.00
#
_symmetry.space_group_name_H-M   'P 1'
#
loop_
_entity.id
_entity.type
_entity.pdbx_description
1 polymer ?
#
loop_
_entity_poly.entity_id
_entity_poly.type
_entity_poly.pdbx_seq_one_letter_code
_entity_poly.pdbx_strand_id
1 'polypeptide(L)'
;MFGVVGITVTSLAPHAAAAGVCFVAFRNEQSAGYAAAYDFLTGSPGAFLTVSGPGCVHGLAGLSKATAWSLLMISGSCDQADAGRGDFQELD
;
A
#
# COMPACT_ATOMS: atom_id res chain seq x y z
N MET A 1 -5.92 6.65 4.82
CA MET A 1 -4.95 5.68 4.29
C MET A 1 -5.14 4.36 5.03
N PHE A 2 -5.11 3.25 4.30
CA PHE A 2 -5.25 1.89 4.83
C PHE A 2 -3.90 1.16 4.63
N GLY A 3 -3.66 0.01 5.26
CA GLY A 3 -2.51 -0.80 4.82
C GLY A 3 -1.85 -1.67 5.86
N VAL A 4 -0.86 -2.42 5.38
CA VAL A 4 0.04 -3.25 6.16
C VAL A 4 1.40 -2.53 6.23
N VAL A 5 1.97 -2.46 7.43
CA VAL A 5 3.29 -1.84 7.65
C VAL A 5 4.36 -2.93 7.73
N GLY A 6 5.50 -2.68 7.08
CA GLY A 6 6.71 -3.50 7.18
C GLY A 6 7.95 -2.67 6.85
N ILE A 7 9.14 -3.27 6.94
CA ILE A 7 10.44 -2.56 6.91
C ILE A 7 10.53 -1.51 5.81
N THR A 8 10.15 -1.86 4.57
CA THR A 8 10.26 -0.99 3.39
C THR A 8 9.30 0.20 3.37
N VAL A 9 8.28 0.22 4.24
CA VAL A 9 7.28 1.31 4.31
C VAL A 9 7.05 1.82 5.74
N THR A 10 7.90 1.42 6.69
CA THR A 10 7.68 1.67 8.13
C THR A 10 7.64 3.16 8.44
N SER A 11 8.47 3.95 7.75
CA SER A 11 8.52 5.39 7.95
C SER A 11 7.28 6.09 7.39
N LEU A 12 6.60 5.56 6.37
CA LEU A 12 5.55 6.31 5.69
C LEU A 12 4.30 6.50 6.55
N ALA A 13 3.88 5.47 7.29
CA ALA A 13 2.67 5.55 8.12
C ALA A 13 2.78 6.63 9.23
N PRO A 14 3.88 6.73 10.00
CA PRO A 14 4.10 7.84 10.93
C PRO A 14 4.14 9.23 10.26
N HIS A 15 4.80 9.37 9.11
CA HIS A 15 4.84 10.65 8.39
C HIS A 15 3.47 11.07 7.86
N ALA A 16 2.69 10.11 7.35
CA ALA A 16 1.31 10.35 6.91
C ALA A 16 0.44 10.80 8.10
N ALA A 17 0.57 10.14 9.26
CA ALA A 17 -0.13 10.55 10.47
C ALA A 17 0.26 11.98 10.92
N ALA A 18 1.56 12.32 10.88
CA ALA A 18 2.05 13.66 11.18
C ALA A 18 1.51 14.73 10.21
N ALA A 19 1.24 14.37 8.95
CA ALA A 19 0.59 15.21 7.96
C ALA A 19 -0.94 15.28 8.10
N GLY A 20 -1.53 14.66 9.14
CA GLY A 20 -2.97 14.66 9.38
C GLY A 20 -3.74 13.57 8.62
N VAL A 21 -3.06 12.64 7.97
CA VAL A 21 -3.71 11.51 7.28
C VAL A 21 -4.04 10.42 8.29
N CYS A 22 -5.34 10.12 8.46
CA CYS A 22 -5.76 8.97 9.25
C CYS A 22 -5.25 7.67 8.62
N PHE A 23 -4.53 6.86 9.40
CA PHE A 23 -4.02 5.56 8.99
C PHE A 23 -4.79 4.42 9.70
N VAL A 24 -5.34 3.48 8.93
CA VAL A 24 -6.02 2.29 9.43
C VAL A 24 -5.19 1.06 9.09
N ALA A 25 -4.72 0.36 10.12
CA ALA A 25 -3.84 -0.79 9.97
C ALA A 25 -4.61 -2.08 9.63
N PHE A 26 -4.02 -2.90 8.75
CA PHE A 26 -4.53 -4.21 8.33
C PHE A 26 -3.44 -5.28 8.53
N ARG A 27 -3.86 -6.54 8.48
CA ARG A 27 -2.97 -7.73 8.50
C ARG A 27 -2.92 -8.45 7.15
N ASN A 28 -3.62 -7.93 6.15
CA ASN A 28 -3.75 -8.51 4.83
C ASN A 28 -3.87 -7.37 3.80
N GLU A 29 -3.00 -7.38 2.80
CA GLU A 29 -2.87 -6.30 1.82
C GLU A 29 -4.08 -6.23 0.88
N GLN A 30 -4.63 -7.38 0.48
CA GLN A 30 -5.85 -7.45 -0.32
C GLN A 30 -7.03 -6.76 0.40
N SER A 31 -7.20 -7.06 1.69
CA SER A 31 -8.26 -6.47 2.51
C SER A 31 -8.08 -4.97 2.68
N ALA A 32 -6.84 -4.50 2.82
CA ALA A 32 -6.52 -3.08 2.87
C ALA A 32 -6.88 -2.36 1.57
N GLY A 33 -6.59 -2.98 0.41
CA GLY A 33 -6.95 -2.41 -0.88
C GLY A 33 -8.47 -2.34 -1.11
N TYR A 34 -9.23 -3.35 -0.65
CA TYR A 34 -10.70 -3.27 -0.66
C TYR A 34 -11.24 -2.21 0.28
N ALA A 35 -10.64 -2.01 1.46
CA ALA A 35 -11.03 -0.93 2.36
C ALA A 35 -10.68 0.45 1.77
N ALA A 36 -9.58 0.55 1.02
CA ALA A 36 -9.17 1.79 0.37
C ALA A 36 -10.03 2.18 -0.83
N ALA A 37 -10.90 1.30 -1.33
CA ALA A 37 -12.02 1.70 -2.19
C ALA A 37 -13.10 2.55 -1.49
N TYR A 38 -12.75 3.18 -0.36
CA TYR A 38 -13.54 4.07 0.46
C TYR A 38 -14.16 5.26 -0.29
N ASP A 39 -13.56 5.64 -1.41
CA ASP A 39 -14.03 6.72 -2.29
C ASP A 39 -15.50 6.51 -2.71
N PHE A 40 -15.93 5.25 -2.91
CA PHE A 40 -17.32 4.93 -3.22
C PHE A 40 -18.33 5.49 -2.19
N LEU A 41 -17.94 5.55 -0.92
CA LEU A 41 -18.80 6.00 0.18
C LEU A 41 -18.63 7.48 0.50
N THR A 42 -17.50 8.08 0.12
CA THR A 42 -17.10 9.41 0.63
C THR A 42 -16.75 10.44 -0.41
N GLY A 43 -16.60 10.03 -1.67
CA GLY A 43 -16.08 10.89 -2.74
C GLY A 43 -14.66 11.40 -2.48
N SER A 44 -13.94 10.80 -1.51
CA SER A 44 -12.55 11.11 -1.21
C SER A 44 -11.65 9.95 -1.64
N PRO A 45 -10.59 10.22 -2.41
CA PRO A 45 -9.70 9.18 -2.90
C PRO A 45 -9.08 8.40 -1.75
N GLY A 46 -9.06 7.08 -1.89
CA GLY A 46 -8.43 6.21 -0.91
C GLY A 46 -7.00 5.87 -1.31
N ALA A 47 -6.16 5.65 -0.31
CA ALA A 47 -4.81 5.14 -0.49
C ALA A 47 -4.57 3.94 0.41
N PHE A 48 -3.85 2.92 -0.07
CA PHE A 48 -3.38 1.82 0.77
C PHE A 48 -1.89 1.54 0.63
N LEU A 49 -1.31 1.12 1.75
CA LEU A 49 0.10 0.81 1.92
C LEU A 49 0.32 -0.71 1.90
N THR A 50 1.32 -1.15 1.16
CA THR A 50 1.78 -2.54 1.15
C THR A 50 3.29 -2.64 1.33
N VAL A 51 3.74 -3.77 1.86
CA VAL A 51 5.16 -4.11 1.92
C VAL A 51 5.68 -4.54 0.54
N SER A 52 7.00 -4.63 0.40
CA SER A 52 7.65 -5.09 -0.82
C SER A 52 7.34 -6.55 -1.16
N GLY A 53 7.68 -6.95 -2.39
CA GLY A 53 7.59 -8.33 -2.84
C GLY A 53 6.16 -8.88 -2.74
N PRO A 54 5.93 -9.94 -1.94
CA PRO A 54 4.62 -10.57 -1.84
C PRO A 54 3.52 -9.62 -1.33
N GLY A 55 3.86 -8.60 -0.53
CA GLY A 55 2.89 -7.60 -0.09
C GLY A 55 2.32 -6.80 -1.26
N CYS A 56 3.18 -6.39 -2.19
CA CYS A 56 2.77 -5.73 -3.43
C CYS A 56 1.83 -6.64 -4.23
N VAL A 57 2.21 -7.89 -4.45
CA VAL A 57 1.41 -8.87 -5.20
C VAL A 57 0.03 -9.07 -4.57
N HIS A 58 -0.07 -9.20 -3.25
CA HIS A 58 -1.35 -9.32 -2.56
C HIS A 58 -2.20 -8.03 -2.65
N GLY A 59 -1.55 -6.87 -2.71
CA GLY A 59 -2.22 -5.58 -2.91
C GLY A 59 -2.90 -5.44 -4.27
N LEU A 60 -2.38 -6.11 -5.31
CA LEU A 60 -2.93 -6.03 -6.67
C LEU A 60 -4.40 -6.47 -6.74
N ALA A 61 -4.81 -7.43 -5.92
CA ALA A 61 -6.21 -7.84 -5.86
C ALA A 61 -7.13 -6.71 -5.39
N GLY A 62 -6.68 -5.88 -4.45
CA GLY A 62 -7.39 -4.67 -4.05
C GLY A 62 -7.34 -3.59 -5.13
N LEU A 63 -6.16 -3.40 -5.74
CA LEU A 63 -5.96 -2.43 -6.82
C LEU A 63 -6.82 -2.73 -8.06
N SER A 64 -7.10 -4.00 -8.35
CA SER A 64 -7.98 -4.41 -9.45
C SER A 64 -9.40 -3.82 -9.34
N LYS A 65 -9.78 -3.34 -8.16
CA LYS A 65 -11.07 -2.71 -7.90
C LYS A 65 -11.08 -1.19 -8.20
N ALA A 66 -9.93 -0.60 -8.53
CA ALA A 66 -9.80 0.81 -8.90
C ALA A 66 -10.54 1.20 -10.19
N THR A 67 -11.10 0.24 -10.93
CA THR A 67 -11.82 0.52 -12.20
C THR A 67 -13.03 1.44 -12.03
N ALA A 68 -13.59 1.55 -10.82
CA ALA A 68 -14.71 2.44 -10.52
C ALA A 68 -14.35 3.61 -9.59
N TRP A 69 -13.14 3.64 -9.00
CA TRP A 69 -12.82 4.49 -7.84
C TRP A 69 -11.42 5.05 -7.89
N SER A 70 -11.23 6.23 -7.31
CA SER A 70 -9.91 6.84 -7.18
C SER A 70 -9.12 6.14 -6.08
N LEU A 71 -8.23 5.23 -6.48
CA LEU A 71 -7.44 4.40 -5.58
C LEU A 71 -5.94 4.54 -5.86
N LEU A 72 -5.16 4.85 -4.81
CA LEU A 72 -3.70 4.88 -4.85
C LEU A 72 -3.12 3.72 -4.05
N MET A 73 -2.26 2.92 -4.67
CA MET A 73 -1.42 1.94 -3.98
C MET A 73 -0.02 2.49 -3.81
N ILE A 74 0.51 2.44 -2.59
CA ILE A 74 1.92 2.75 -2.29
C ILE A 74 2.55 1.47 -1.76
N SER A 75 3.53 0.94 -2.48
CA SER A 75 4.25 -0.27 -2.09
C SER A 75 5.72 0.02 -1.83
N GLY A 76 6.28 -0.67 -0.84
CA GLY A 76 7.73 -0.71 -0.66
C GLY A 76 8.42 -1.43 -1.83
N SER A 77 9.68 -1.09 -2.05
CA SER A 77 10.60 -1.77 -2.98
C SER A 77 11.99 -1.85 -2.34
N CYS A 78 12.90 -2.59 -2.97
CA CYS A 78 14.31 -2.58 -2.63
C CYS A 78 14.98 -1.25 -3.03
N ASP A 79 16.18 -1.03 -2.51
CA ASP A 79 17.01 0.08 -2.97
C ASP A 79 17.38 -0.14 -4.45
N GLN A 80 17.39 0.95 -5.22
CA GLN A 80 17.66 0.89 -6.66
C GLN A 80 19.06 0.35 -6.98
N ALA A 81 20.01 0.46 -6.05
CA ALA A 81 21.36 -0.07 -6.20
C ALA A 81 21.42 -1.61 -6.11
N ASP A 82 20.38 -2.23 -5.53
CA ASP A 82 20.27 -3.66 -5.31
C ASP A 82 19.27 -4.33 -6.27
N ALA A 83 18.61 -3.54 -7.13
CA ALA A 83 17.72 -4.04 -8.16
C ALA A 83 18.44 -5.01 -9.13
N GLY A 84 17.83 -6.15 -9.38
CA GLY A 84 18.34 -7.27 -10.17
C GLY A 84 19.40 -8.13 -9.46
N ARG A 85 19.62 -7.94 -8.15
CA ARG A 85 20.70 -8.62 -7.40
C ARG A 85 20.20 -9.67 -6.42
N GLY A 86 18.88 -9.92 -6.38
CA GLY A 86 18.28 -10.91 -5.51
C GLY A 86 18.12 -10.40 -4.09
N ASP A 87 17.75 -9.12 -3.95
CA ASP A 87 17.52 -8.51 -2.64
C ASP A 87 16.28 -9.12 -1.95
N PHE A 88 16.20 -8.95 -0.63
CA PHE A 88 15.12 -9.51 0.16
C PHE A 88 13.76 -8.92 -0.22
N GLN A 89 12.83 -9.81 -0.63
CA GLN A 89 11.48 -9.42 -1.07
C GLN A 89 11.49 -8.40 -2.22
N GLU A 90 12.47 -8.51 -3.10
CA GLU A 90 12.51 -7.80 -4.37
C GLU A 90 11.36 -8.24 -5.31
N LEU A 91 10.86 -7.30 -6.11
CA LEU A 91 9.89 -7.51 -7.17
C LEU A 91 10.19 -6.53 -8.32
N ASP A 92 10.10 -7.03 -9.55
CA ASP A 92 10.28 -6.25 -10.80
C ASP A 92 9.22 -5.15 -11.00
#